data_AF-A0A951B8G8-F1
#
_entry.id   AF-A0A951B8G8-F1
#
_cell.length_a   1.000
_cell.length_b   1.000
_cell.length_c   1.000
_cell.angle_alpha   90.00
_cell.angle_beta   90.00
_cell.angle_gamma   90.00
#
_symmetry.space_group_name_H-M   'P 1'
#
loop_
_entity.id
_entity.type
_entity.pdbx_description
1 polymer ?
#
loop_
_entity_poly.entity_id
_entity_poly.type
_entity_poly.pdbx_seq_one_letter_code
_entity_poly.pdbx_strand_id
1 'polypeptide(L)'
;MASVEIKVPDIGDFKDVPIIEIHVKPGDQINPEDPLLTLESDKATMDVPAPQAGTVSELRVKIGDRISQGSVILTLEAAGAAATPPKDKIRQDAEPAPEGPPPSYGSPAGVYDTVDVRVPDIGDFKNVPIIEIHVAEGDEVKAEDPLITLESDKATMDVPAPAAGKIVSLKIKVGDRISEGDLILCLQTGEAAAPPKAASAPPQAAPAPKPPSAARGDVHAEVLVLGAGPGGYSAAFRAADLGKSVVLVERWKTLGGVCLNVGCIPSKALLHAAKVVSETQEMSEHGLSFSSPNVDVDKLRGWKDGVVKKLTGGLNGLAKARKVTVVEGAGKFVSLNQVEVTGADGGTKVVSFEQAIIAAGSEPVTLPFIPHDDPRVIDSTGALELDGLPKRLLVLGGGIIGLEMATVYEALGSK
;
A
#
# COMPACT_ATOMS: atom_id res chain seq x y z
N MET A 1 -31.13 -30.17 9.78
CA MET A 1 -31.33 -28.72 9.57
C MET A 1 -31.67 -28.50 8.10
N ALA A 2 -32.09 -27.31 7.66
CA ALA A 2 -32.35 -27.08 6.24
C ALA A 2 -31.01 -26.78 5.54
N SER A 3 -30.57 -27.68 4.66
CA SER A 3 -29.42 -27.43 3.78
C SER A 3 -29.87 -26.59 2.58
N VAL A 4 -29.08 -25.58 2.24
CA VAL A 4 -29.33 -24.66 1.13
C VAL A 4 -28.10 -24.63 0.22
N GLU A 5 -28.27 -24.95 -1.05
CA GLU A 5 -27.20 -24.85 -2.05
C GLU A 5 -27.01 -23.38 -2.47
N ILE A 6 -25.80 -22.86 -2.28
CA ILE A 6 -25.42 -21.52 -2.72
C ILE A 6 -24.84 -21.60 -4.13
N LYS A 7 -25.30 -20.70 -4.99
CA LYS A 7 -24.97 -20.68 -6.42
C LYS A 7 -24.26 -19.38 -6.79
N VAL A 8 -23.48 -19.43 -7.87
CA VAL A 8 -22.88 -18.25 -8.49
C VAL A 8 -24.00 -17.26 -8.84
N PRO A 9 -23.93 -16.00 -8.36
CA PRO A 9 -24.91 -14.96 -8.67
C PRO A 9 -24.82 -14.53 -10.13
N ASP A 10 -25.59 -13.52 -10.52
CA ASP A 10 -25.40 -12.89 -11.82
C ASP A 10 -24.02 -12.21 -11.88
N ILE A 11 -23.15 -12.73 -12.75
CA ILE A 11 -21.81 -12.21 -13.01
C ILE A 11 -21.75 -11.39 -14.30
N GLY A 12 -22.89 -11.12 -14.95
CA GLY A 12 -22.97 -10.46 -16.26
C GLY A 12 -22.79 -11.43 -17.44
N ASP A 13 -22.39 -10.91 -18.60
CA ASP A 13 -22.26 -11.69 -19.85
C ASP A 13 -21.10 -12.72 -19.85
N PHE A 14 -20.35 -12.85 -18.74
CA PHE A 14 -19.20 -13.74 -18.62
C PHE A 14 -19.63 -15.20 -18.41
N LYS A 15 -18.97 -16.12 -19.11
CA LYS A 15 -19.17 -17.57 -19.03
C LYS A 15 -17.85 -18.27 -18.84
N ASP A 16 -17.89 -19.38 -18.10
CA ASP A 16 -16.77 -20.24 -17.78
C ASP A 16 -15.58 -19.45 -17.21
N VAL A 17 -15.81 -18.75 -16.10
CA VAL A 17 -14.81 -17.91 -15.43
C VAL A 17 -14.01 -18.76 -14.42
N PRO A 18 -12.65 -18.74 -14.43
CA PRO A 18 -11.84 -19.49 -13.48
C PRO A 18 -11.92 -18.94 -12.04
N ILE A 19 -11.93 -19.85 -11.07
CA ILE A 19 -11.72 -19.54 -9.64
C ILE A 19 -10.23 -19.42 -9.37
N ILE A 20 -9.79 -18.25 -8.89
CA ILE A 20 -8.39 -18.02 -8.49
C ILE A 20 -8.17 -18.19 -6.98
N GLU A 21 -9.19 -17.92 -6.16
CA GLU A 21 -9.08 -18.00 -4.69
C GLU A 21 -10.41 -18.44 -4.06
N ILE A 22 -10.34 -19.12 -2.91
CA ILE A 22 -11.51 -19.55 -2.13
C ILE A 22 -11.31 -19.11 -0.68
N HIS A 23 -12.24 -18.28 -0.18
CA HIS A 23 -12.14 -17.60 1.11
C HIS A 23 -12.75 -18.38 2.28
N VAL A 24 -13.50 -19.45 2.00
CA VAL A 24 -14.28 -20.22 2.99
C VAL A 24 -13.93 -21.72 2.98
N LYS A 25 -14.00 -22.35 4.16
CA LYS A 25 -13.74 -23.77 4.38
C LYS A 25 -14.95 -24.46 5.03
N PRO A 26 -15.15 -25.77 4.83
CA PRO A 26 -16.17 -26.53 5.56
C PRO A 26 -15.98 -26.40 7.09
N GLY A 27 -17.04 -26.01 7.78
CA GLY A 27 -17.05 -25.67 9.20
C GLY A 27 -17.12 -24.16 9.50
N ASP A 28 -16.79 -23.29 8.53
CA ASP A 28 -16.79 -21.84 8.76
C ASP A 28 -18.22 -21.29 8.90
N GLN A 29 -18.38 -20.32 9.80
CA GLN A 29 -19.61 -19.56 9.97
C GLN A 29 -19.51 -18.25 9.18
N ILE A 30 -20.42 -18.06 8.23
CA ILE A 30 -20.47 -16.89 7.36
C ILE A 30 -21.71 -16.04 7.63
N ASN A 31 -21.60 -14.73 7.37
CA ASN A 31 -22.67 -13.75 7.40
C ASN A 31 -23.07 -13.37 5.96
N PRO A 32 -24.19 -12.65 5.74
CA PRO A 32 -24.49 -12.08 4.43
C PRO A 32 -23.42 -11.05 4.05
N GLU A 33 -23.10 -10.97 2.76
CA GLU A 33 -22.04 -10.14 2.15
C GLU A 33 -20.58 -10.60 2.41
N ASP A 34 -20.33 -11.63 3.23
CA ASP A 34 -18.96 -12.17 3.41
C ASP A 34 -18.47 -12.83 2.08
N PRO A 35 -17.23 -12.61 1.64
CA PRO A 35 -16.73 -13.16 0.37
C PRO A 35 -16.55 -14.69 0.45
N LEU A 36 -17.01 -15.41 -0.58
CA LEU A 36 -16.90 -16.87 -0.68
C LEU A 36 -15.70 -17.32 -1.53
N LEU A 37 -15.51 -16.70 -2.68
CA LEU A 37 -14.46 -17.00 -3.65
C LEU A 37 -14.21 -15.79 -4.57
N THR A 38 -13.06 -15.79 -5.23
CA THR A 38 -12.67 -14.76 -6.21
C THR A 38 -12.54 -15.37 -7.60
N LEU A 39 -13.13 -14.69 -8.58
CA LEU A 39 -13.14 -15.06 -10.00
C LEU A 39 -12.27 -14.10 -10.82
N GLU A 40 -11.59 -14.61 -11.84
CA GLU A 40 -10.78 -13.80 -12.76
C GLU A 40 -11.40 -13.75 -14.16
N SER A 41 -11.85 -12.56 -14.58
CA SER A 41 -12.25 -12.27 -15.97
C SER A 41 -11.11 -11.62 -16.75
N ASP A 42 -11.24 -11.52 -18.07
CA ASP A 42 -10.26 -10.86 -18.97
C ASP A 42 -10.12 -9.34 -18.77
N LYS A 43 -10.84 -8.76 -17.81
CA LYS A 43 -10.89 -7.33 -17.49
C LYS A 43 -10.80 -7.00 -16.00
N ALA A 44 -11.17 -7.92 -15.10
CA ALA A 44 -11.21 -7.68 -13.66
C ALA A 44 -11.28 -8.98 -12.84
N THR A 45 -10.75 -8.93 -11.61
CA THR A 45 -11.06 -9.89 -10.54
C THR A 45 -12.34 -9.46 -9.82
N MET A 46 -13.20 -10.42 -9.46
CA MET A 46 -14.52 -10.17 -8.85
C MET A 46 -14.79 -11.19 -7.74
N ASP A 47 -15.16 -10.71 -6.56
CA ASP A 47 -15.56 -11.56 -5.43
C ASP A 47 -17.03 -11.95 -5.51
N VAL A 48 -17.35 -13.18 -5.10
CA VAL A 48 -18.72 -13.68 -4.96
C VAL A 48 -19.14 -13.60 -3.49
N PRO A 49 -20.07 -12.69 -3.11
CA PRO A 49 -20.52 -12.55 -1.72
C PRO A 49 -21.51 -13.65 -1.31
N ALA A 50 -21.58 -13.91 -0.01
CA ALA A 50 -22.54 -14.80 0.62
C ALA A 50 -23.96 -14.20 0.64
N PRO A 51 -24.98 -14.89 0.12
CA PRO A 51 -26.34 -14.33 0.07
C PRO A 51 -27.11 -14.42 1.40
N GLN A 52 -26.62 -15.21 2.37
CA GLN A 52 -27.27 -15.41 3.67
C GLN A 52 -26.28 -15.94 4.72
N ALA A 53 -26.60 -15.75 6.00
CA ALA A 53 -25.84 -16.35 7.09
C ALA A 53 -26.01 -17.88 7.16
N GLY A 54 -24.97 -18.60 7.57
CA GLY A 54 -25.02 -20.04 7.79
C GLY A 54 -23.66 -20.64 8.13
N THR A 55 -23.62 -21.96 8.30
CA THR A 55 -22.37 -22.72 8.44
C THR A 55 -22.11 -23.51 7.17
N VAL A 56 -20.89 -23.42 6.61
CA VAL A 56 -20.49 -24.14 5.40
C VAL A 56 -20.38 -25.63 5.72
N SER A 57 -21.22 -26.48 5.11
CA SER A 57 -21.17 -27.92 5.34
C SER A 57 -20.32 -28.66 4.30
N GLU A 58 -20.39 -28.25 3.04
CA GLU A 58 -19.62 -28.86 1.93
C GLU A 58 -19.28 -27.80 0.88
N LEU A 59 -18.00 -27.72 0.51
CA LEU A 59 -17.52 -26.92 -0.62
C LEU A 59 -17.46 -27.80 -1.87
N ARG A 60 -18.08 -27.37 -2.98
CA ARG A 60 -18.21 -28.15 -4.22
C ARG A 60 -17.35 -27.67 -5.39
N VAL A 61 -16.49 -26.68 -5.14
CA VAL A 61 -15.58 -26.08 -6.13
C VAL A 61 -14.14 -26.07 -5.61
N LYS A 62 -13.18 -26.02 -6.52
CA LYS A 62 -11.73 -25.98 -6.24
C LYS A 62 -11.08 -24.82 -7.00
N ILE A 63 -9.93 -24.38 -6.50
CA ILE A 63 -9.09 -23.40 -7.20
C ILE A 63 -8.71 -23.99 -8.57
N GLY A 64 -8.89 -23.21 -9.64
CA GLY A 64 -8.71 -23.63 -11.03
C GLY A 64 -9.97 -24.16 -11.73
N ASP A 65 -11.08 -24.45 -11.02
CA ASP A 65 -12.34 -24.81 -11.67
C ASP A 65 -12.93 -23.61 -12.42
N ARG A 66 -13.61 -23.86 -13.55
CA ARG A 66 -14.34 -22.83 -14.31
C ARG A 66 -15.83 -22.90 -14.00
N ILE A 67 -16.43 -21.76 -13.63
CA ILE A 67 -17.83 -21.69 -13.24
C ILE A 67 -18.61 -20.61 -14.02
N SER A 68 -19.92 -20.78 -14.09
CA SER A 68 -20.86 -19.88 -14.77
C SER A 68 -22.01 -19.52 -13.83
N GLN A 69 -22.80 -18.50 -14.17
CA GLN A 69 -24.02 -18.11 -13.43
C GLN A 69 -24.88 -19.34 -13.11
N GLY A 70 -25.27 -19.52 -11.84
CA GLY A 70 -26.08 -20.64 -11.39
C GLY A 70 -25.34 -21.95 -11.07
N SER A 71 -24.02 -22.06 -11.31
CA SER A 71 -23.21 -23.17 -10.80
C SER A 71 -23.25 -23.23 -9.26
N VAL A 72 -23.27 -24.43 -8.66
CA VAL A 72 -23.28 -24.59 -7.19
C VAL A 72 -21.87 -24.43 -6.64
N ILE A 73 -21.69 -23.52 -5.68
CA ILE A 73 -20.42 -23.22 -5.01
C ILE A 73 -20.23 -24.12 -3.79
N LEU A 74 -21.22 -24.10 -2.89
CA LEU A 74 -21.17 -24.79 -1.60
C LEU A 74 -22.59 -25.06 -1.09
N THR A 75 -22.70 -25.89 -0.05
CA THR A 75 -23.92 -26.08 0.73
C THR A 75 -23.76 -25.40 2.09
N LEU A 76 -24.76 -24.62 2.49
CA LEU A 76 -24.90 -24.08 3.84
C LEU A 76 -25.91 -24.88 4.64
N GLU A 77 -25.65 -25.10 5.92
CA GLU A 77 -26.71 -25.36 6.88
C GLU A 77 -27.24 -24.02 7.40
N ALA A 78 -28.51 -23.74 7.11
CA ALA A 78 -29.18 -22.54 7.60
C ALA A 78 -29.47 -22.68 9.10
N ALA A 79 -28.90 -21.76 9.90
CA ALA A 79 -29.28 -21.59 11.29
C ALA A 79 -30.77 -21.21 11.36
N GLY A 80 -31.56 -21.98 12.13
CA GLY A 80 -32.98 -21.73 12.28
C GLY A 80 -33.23 -20.32 12.82
N ALA A 81 -34.16 -19.58 12.19
CA ALA A 81 -34.33 -18.15 12.41
C ALA A 81 -34.65 -17.79 13.88
N ALA A 82 -33.63 -17.31 14.59
CA ALA A 82 -33.76 -16.54 15.82
C ALA A 82 -33.14 -15.16 15.58
N ALA A 83 -33.98 -14.17 15.31
CA ALA A 83 -33.53 -12.78 15.21
C ALA A 83 -32.98 -12.33 16.57
N THR A 84 -31.75 -11.82 16.59
CA THR A 84 -31.17 -11.19 17.79
C THR A 84 -31.31 -9.68 17.65
N PRO A 85 -32.21 -9.01 18.41
CA PRO A 85 -32.30 -7.56 18.39
C PRO A 85 -31.13 -6.93 19.16
N PRO A 86 -30.71 -5.70 18.82
CA PRO A 86 -29.65 -4.99 19.54
C PRO A 86 -30.10 -4.67 20.97
N LYS A 87 -29.18 -4.78 21.94
CA LYS A 87 -29.46 -4.47 23.35
C LYS A 87 -28.46 -3.48 23.95
N ASP A 88 -28.90 -2.23 24.09
CA ASP A 88 -28.46 -1.36 25.18
C ASP A 88 -29.16 -1.80 26.49
N LYS A 89 -28.36 -1.98 27.55
CA LYS A 89 -28.52 -1.62 29.00
C LYS A 89 -29.95 -1.68 29.63
N ILE A 90 -30.16 -2.12 30.88
CA ILE A 90 -29.55 -1.72 32.17
C ILE A 90 -29.87 -2.79 33.26
N ARG A 91 -28.92 -3.10 34.19
CA ARG A 91 -28.98 -3.58 35.63
C ARG A 91 -30.16 -4.46 36.14
N GLN A 92 -30.11 -5.30 37.18
CA GLN A 92 -29.19 -5.62 38.30
C GLN A 92 -29.66 -7.02 38.84
N ASP A 93 -28.98 -7.78 39.71
CA ASP A 93 -27.68 -7.61 40.39
C ASP A 93 -27.05 -8.99 40.74
N ALA A 94 -25.72 -9.05 40.90
CA ALA A 94 -24.97 -10.08 41.63
C ALA A 94 -23.51 -9.60 41.80
N GLU A 95 -22.93 -9.73 42.99
CA GLU A 95 -21.65 -9.08 43.35
C GLU A 95 -20.44 -9.58 42.53
N PRO A 96 -19.50 -8.68 42.14
CA PRO A 96 -18.41 -9.03 41.25
C PRO A 96 -17.18 -9.60 41.97
N ALA A 97 -16.66 -10.73 41.48
CA ALA A 97 -15.27 -11.12 41.70
C ALA A 97 -14.35 -10.31 40.76
N PRO A 98 -13.13 -9.93 41.20
CA PRO A 98 -12.31 -8.97 40.46
C PRO A 98 -11.71 -9.55 39.17
N GLU A 99 -12.00 -8.92 38.03
CA GLU A 99 -11.31 -9.20 36.76
C GLU A 99 -9.88 -8.65 36.78
N GLY A 100 -8.94 -9.45 36.26
CA GLY A 100 -7.54 -9.06 36.07
C GLY A 100 -7.33 -8.18 34.83
N PRO A 101 -6.15 -7.54 34.69
CA PRO A 101 -5.84 -6.66 33.56
C PRO A 101 -5.74 -7.42 32.21
N PRO A 102 -5.92 -6.72 31.07
CA PRO A 102 -5.73 -7.30 29.74
C PRO A 102 -4.27 -7.75 29.51
N PRO A 103 -4.02 -8.69 28.57
CA PRO A 103 -2.71 -9.28 28.36
C PRO A 103 -1.65 -8.23 27.98
N SER A 104 -0.61 -8.13 28.81
CA SER A 104 0.55 -7.28 28.55
C SER A 104 1.55 -7.97 27.62
N TYR A 105 2.20 -7.22 26.74
CA TYR A 105 3.47 -7.64 26.16
C TYR A 105 4.54 -7.68 27.27
N GLY A 106 4.89 -8.88 27.70
CA GLY A 106 5.89 -9.17 28.73
C GLY A 106 5.99 -10.68 28.92
N SER A 107 7.05 -11.29 28.42
CA SER A 107 7.18 -12.73 28.23
C SER A 107 7.14 -13.55 29.54
N PRO A 108 6.53 -14.74 29.55
CA PRO A 108 7.02 -15.82 30.39
C PRO A 108 8.37 -16.32 29.84
N ALA A 109 9.33 -16.59 30.71
CA ALA A 109 10.65 -17.05 30.31
C ALA A 109 10.67 -18.54 29.92
N GLY A 110 11.50 -18.87 28.93
CA GLY A 110 12.28 -20.12 29.00
C GLY A 110 11.69 -21.39 28.39
N VAL A 111 11.18 -21.32 27.16
CA VAL A 111 11.34 -22.43 26.20
C VAL A 111 12.06 -21.84 24.99
N TYR A 112 13.22 -22.40 24.61
CA TYR A 112 13.92 -21.99 23.40
C TYR A 112 13.41 -22.86 22.25
N ASP A 113 12.61 -22.28 21.36
CA ASP A 113 12.28 -22.95 20.11
C ASP A 113 13.43 -22.71 19.13
N THR A 114 14.05 -23.82 18.70
CA THR A 114 15.02 -23.80 17.60
C THR A 114 14.24 -23.91 16.31
N VAL A 115 14.20 -22.84 15.53
CA VAL A 115 13.45 -22.74 14.28
C VAL A 115 14.39 -23.03 13.11
N ASP A 116 14.04 -24.02 12.32
CA ASP A 116 14.71 -24.35 11.06
C ASP A 116 14.31 -23.33 9.97
N VAL A 117 15.24 -22.43 9.62
CA VAL A 117 15.03 -21.42 8.58
C VAL A 117 15.32 -22.02 7.22
N ARG A 118 14.32 -21.98 6.33
CA ARG A 118 14.36 -22.57 4.99
C ARG A 118 14.30 -21.52 3.90
N VAL A 119 14.70 -21.90 2.68
CA VAL A 119 14.53 -21.07 1.48
C VAL A 119 13.03 -20.82 1.27
N PRO A 120 12.59 -19.53 1.20
CA PRO A 120 11.20 -19.19 0.92
C PRO A 120 10.84 -19.51 -0.53
N ASP A 121 9.59 -19.24 -0.92
CA ASP A 121 9.18 -19.31 -2.33
C ASP A 121 10.05 -18.36 -3.17
N ILE A 122 10.81 -18.95 -4.10
CA ILE A 122 11.67 -18.26 -5.07
C ILE A 122 11.08 -18.28 -6.49
N GLY A 123 9.82 -18.68 -6.65
CA GLY A 123 9.17 -18.90 -7.94
C GLY A 123 9.64 -20.18 -8.65
N ASP A 124 9.52 -20.23 -9.98
CA ASP A 124 9.82 -21.42 -10.79
C ASP A 124 11.30 -21.88 -10.80
N PHE A 125 12.20 -21.18 -10.11
CA PHE A 125 13.64 -21.43 -10.13
C PHE A 125 14.07 -22.61 -9.23
N LYS A 126 14.91 -23.50 -9.75
CA LYS A 126 15.40 -24.70 -9.04
C LYS A 126 16.91 -24.84 -9.17
N ASN A 127 17.58 -25.26 -8.10
CA ASN A 127 19.04 -25.35 -8.01
C ASN A 127 19.77 -24.02 -8.30
N VAL A 128 19.40 -22.96 -7.57
CA VAL A 128 19.99 -21.62 -7.65
C VAL A 128 21.27 -21.57 -6.78
N PRO A 129 22.41 -21.05 -7.29
CA PRO A 129 23.64 -20.96 -6.52
C PRO A 129 23.60 -19.83 -5.48
N ILE A 130 24.19 -20.08 -4.31
CA ILE A 130 24.48 -19.07 -3.29
C ILE A 130 25.76 -18.34 -3.69
N ILE A 131 25.67 -17.02 -3.93
CA ILE A 131 26.83 -16.19 -4.27
C ILE A 131 27.44 -15.48 -3.06
N GLU A 132 26.63 -15.16 -2.05
CA GLU A 132 27.08 -14.47 -0.84
C GLU A 132 26.27 -14.91 0.39
N ILE A 133 26.92 -14.92 1.56
CA ILE A 133 26.32 -15.24 2.86
C ILE A 133 26.63 -14.05 3.78
N HIS A 134 25.58 -13.39 4.27
CA HIS A 134 25.68 -12.13 5.02
C HIS A 134 25.82 -12.33 6.54
N VAL A 135 25.75 -13.58 7.01
CA VAL A 135 25.64 -13.93 8.43
C VAL A 135 26.53 -15.11 8.81
N ALA A 136 27.02 -15.12 10.06
CA ALA A 136 27.84 -16.20 10.62
C ALA A 136 27.16 -16.94 11.78
N GLU A 137 27.70 -18.10 12.16
CA GLU A 137 27.27 -18.83 13.36
C GLU A 137 27.55 -18.01 14.62
N GLY A 138 26.52 -17.76 15.41
CA GLY A 138 26.58 -16.93 16.62
C GLY A 138 26.18 -15.47 16.43
N ASP A 139 25.84 -15.03 15.22
CA ASP A 139 25.32 -13.66 14.98
C ASP A 139 23.85 -13.51 15.42
N GLU A 140 23.49 -12.27 15.76
CA GLU A 140 22.11 -11.86 16.09
C GLU A 140 21.52 -11.10 14.91
N VAL A 141 20.43 -11.63 14.36
CA VAL A 141 19.70 -11.06 13.21
C VAL A 141 18.31 -10.58 13.65
N LYS A 142 17.78 -9.57 12.97
CA LYS A 142 16.38 -9.14 13.10
C LYS A 142 15.54 -9.75 11.98
N ALA A 143 14.23 -9.76 12.15
CA ALA A 143 13.33 -10.05 11.04
C ALA A 143 13.58 -9.07 9.89
N GLU A 144 13.51 -9.57 8.65
CA GLU A 144 13.83 -8.87 7.40
C GLU A 144 15.32 -8.57 7.13
N ASP A 145 16.26 -8.88 8.04
CA ASP A 145 17.70 -8.75 7.73
C ASP A 145 18.13 -9.81 6.68
N PRO A 146 18.95 -9.48 5.66
CA PRO A 146 19.34 -10.43 4.62
C PRO A 146 20.27 -11.52 5.17
N LEU A 147 19.94 -12.79 4.91
CA LEU A 147 20.76 -13.95 5.32
C LEU A 147 21.75 -14.37 4.24
N ILE A 148 21.28 -14.49 2.99
CA ILE A 148 22.06 -14.93 1.83
C ILE A 148 21.58 -14.26 0.54
N THR A 149 22.48 -14.15 -0.44
CA THR A 149 22.15 -13.72 -1.81
C THR A 149 22.27 -14.89 -2.78
N LEU A 150 21.23 -15.07 -3.61
CA LEU A 150 21.11 -16.09 -4.64
C LEU A 150 21.22 -15.46 -6.03
N GLU A 151 21.86 -16.14 -6.99
CA GLU A 151 21.97 -15.66 -8.38
C GLU A 151 21.12 -16.49 -9.35
N SER A 152 20.01 -15.91 -9.82
CA SER A 152 19.22 -16.45 -10.94
C SER A 152 19.77 -15.97 -12.30
N ASP A 153 19.30 -16.53 -13.40
CA ASP A 153 19.70 -16.15 -14.76
C ASP A 153 19.20 -14.76 -15.22
N LYS A 154 18.46 -14.05 -14.35
CA LYS A 154 17.88 -12.72 -14.61
C LYS A 154 18.17 -11.69 -13.51
N ALA A 155 18.37 -12.12 -12.26
CA ALA A 155 18.56 -11.23 -11.12
C ALA A 155 19.26 -11.91 -9.93
N THR A 156 19.95 -11.12 -9.10
CA THR A 156 20.32 -11.51 -7.74
C THR A 156 19.16 -11.24 -6.80
N MET A 157 18.89 -12.15 -5.86
CA MET A 157 17.79 -12.04 -4.89
C MET A 157 18.29 -12.39 -3.49
N ASP A 158 17.95 -11.55 -2.51
CA ASP A 158 18.28 -11.76 -1.11
C ASP A 158 17.18 -12.54 -0.40
N VAL A 159 17.58 -13.48 0.46
CA VAL A 159 16.66 -14.21 1.34
C VAL A 159 16.64 -13.54 2.72
N PRO A 160 15.54 -12.90 3.14
CA PRO A 160 15.44 -12.24 4.44
C PRO A 160 15.27 -13.24 5.59
N ALA A 161 15.63 -12.81 6.80
CA ALA A 161 15.42 -13.55 8.03
C ALA A 161 13.93 -13.54 8.44
N PRO A 162 13.29 -14.70 8.67
CA PRO A 162 11.85 -14.77 8.97
C PRO A 162 11.49 -14.33 10.39
N ALA A 163 12.48 -14.19 11.28
CA ALA A 163 12.29 -13.76 12.66
C ALA A 163 13.60 -13.18 13.23
N ALA A 164 13.49 -12.39 14.31
CA ALA A 164 14.66 -11.97 15.07
C ALA A 164 15.16 -13.10 16.00
N GLY A 165 16.46 -13.35 16.04
CA GLY A 165 17.04 -14.42 16.84
C GLY A 165 18.55 -14.58 16.65
N LYS A 166 19.11 -15.61 17.29
CA LYS A 166 20.53 -15.92 17.22
C LYS A 166 20.79 -17.15 16.36
N ILE A 167 21.76 -17.07 15.45
CA ILE A 167 22.09 -18.19 14.55
C ILE A 167 22.88 -19.24 15.33
N VAL A 168 22.33 -20.46 15.43
CA VAL A 168 22.94 -21.57 16.18
C VAL A 168 23.88 -22.40 15.31
N SER A 169 23.47 -22.69 14.07
CA SER A 169 24.33 -23.35 13.09
C SER A 169 23.88 -23.03 11.67
N LEU A 170 24.84 -22.93 10.76
CA LEU A 170 24.65 -22.56 9.36
C LEU A 170 24.95 -23.78 8.48
N LYS A 171 24.00 -24.19 7.64
CA LYS A 171 24.01 -25.52 6.96
C LYS A 171 24.47 -25.48 5.50
N ILE A 172 24.80 -24.29 5.02
CA ILE A 172 25.10 -23.97 3.62
C ILE A 172 26.50 -23.36 3.47
N LYS A 173 27.02 -23.29 2.24
CA LYS A 173 28.28 -22.61 1.90
C LYS A 173 28.14 -21.81 0.62
N VAL A 174 28.97 -20.78 0.48
CA VAL A 174 29.10 -20.03 -0.79
C VAL A 174 29.48 -21.01 -1.91
N GLY A 175 28.71 -21.01 -3.00
CA GLY A 175 28.83 -21.94 -4.11
C GLY A 175 27.93 -23.19 -4.05
N ASP A 176 27.24 -23.46 -2.93
CA ASP A 176 26.22 -24.51 -2.88
C ASP A 176 24.98 -24.09 -3.71
N ARG A 177 24.20 -25.07 -4.18
CA ARG A 177 22.96 -24.85 -4.94
C ARG A 177 21.76 -25.28 -4.12
N ILE A 178 20.76 -24.42 -4.02
CA ILE A 178 19.57 -24.64 -3.20
C ILE A 178 18.27 -24.42 -3.99
N SER A 179 17.17 -24.95 -3.47
CA SER A 179 15.81 -24.81 -4.00
C SER A 179 14.84 -24.42 -2.87
N GLU A 180 13.61 -24.06 -3.23
CA GLU A 180 12.53 -23.79 -2.27
C GLU A 180 12.43 -24.90 -1.19
N GLY A 181 12.33 -24.49 0.08
CA GLY A 181 12.17 -25.41 1.20
C GLY A 181 13.46 -26.08 1.73
N ASP A 182 14.61 -25.88 1.09
CA ASP A 182 15.91 -26.35 1.59
C ASP A 182 16.32 -25.61 2.87
N LEU A 183 17.08 -26.27 3.76
CA LEU A 183 17.48 -25.73 5.06
C LEU A 183 18.70 -24.81 4.96
N ILE A 184 18.56 -23.56 5.37
CA ILE A 184 19.63 -22.53 5.37
C ILE A 184 20.40 -22.57 6.69
N LEU A 185 19.71 -22.38 7.81
CA LEU A 185 20.29 -22.30 9.15
C LEU A 185 19.28 -22.64 10.23
N CYS A 186 19.76 -22.91 11.45
CA CYS A 186 18.91 -23.05 12.63
C CYS A 186 18.99 -21.75 13.45
N LEU A 187 17.84 -21.09 13.65
CA LEU A 187 17.69 -19.84 14.39
C LEU A 187 17.10 -20.14 15.77
N GLN A 188 17.78 -19.74 16.84
CA GLN A 188 17.23 -19.80 18.19
C GLN A 188 16.50 -18.50 18.52
N THR A 189 15.19 -18.61 18.78
CA THR A 189 14.37 -17.48 19.21
C THR A 189 14.03 -17.63 20.71
N GLY A 190 14.17 -16.54 21.46
CA GLY A 190 13.94 -16.50 22.91
C GLY A 190 15.16 -16.04 23.72
N GLU A 191 14.93 -15.06 24.60
CA GLU A 191 15.95 -14.42 25.45
C GLU A 191 15.81 -14.88 26.91
N ALA A 192 16.92 -15.27 27.56
CA ALA A 192 16.98 -15.44 29.02
C ALA A 192 18.41 -15.42 29.59
N ALA A 193 18.69 -14.46 30.48
CA ALA A 193 19.75 -14.56 31.50
C ALA A 193 19.43 -13.72 32.74
N ALA A 194 19.53 -14.32 33.93
CA ALA A 194 19.33 -13.68 35.25
C ALA A 194 19.94 -14.59 36.35
N PRO A 195 20.14 -14.16 37.62
CA PRO A 195 20.19 -12.81 38.22
C PRO A 195 21.51 -12.59 39.04
N PRO A 196 21.59 -11.57 39.94
CA PRO A 196 21.45 -11.94 41.37
C PRO A 196 20.72 -10.93 42.28
N LYS A 197 19.85 -11.50 43.14
CA LYS A 197 19.40 -11.10 44.49
C LYS A 197 19.26 -9.60 44.90
N ALA A 198 18.02 -9.12 44.79
CA ALA A 198 17.25 -8.33 45.77
C ALA A 198 17.95 -7.32 46.73
N ALA A 199 17.69 -6.04 46.49
CA ALA A 199 17.47 -5.03 47.52
C ALA A 199 16.11 -4.33 47.25
N SER A 200 15.33 -4.05 48.30
CA SER A 200 13.94 -3.58 48.18
C SER A 200 13.84 -2.10 47.78
N ALA A 201 13.09 -1.81 46.71
CA ALA A 201 12.80 -0.47 46.17
C ALA A 201 11.35 -0.43 45.59
N PRO A 202 10.73 0.74 45.36
CA PRO A 202 9.31 0.97 45.68
C PRO A 202 8.27 0.40 44.68
N PRO A 203 6.95 0.46 45.02
CA PRO A 203 5.87 -0.03 44.17
C PRO A 203 5.90 0.57 42.75
N GLN A 204 5.69 -0.30 41.77
CA GLN A 204 5.71 0.02 40.35
C GLN A 204 4.59 1.01 40.00
N ALA A 205 4.91 2.06 39.25
CA ALA A 205 3.95 3.10 38.90
C ALA A 205 2.85 2.57 37.97
N ALA A 206 1.64 3.12 38.12
CA ALA A 206 0.49 2.83 37.28
C ALA A 206 0.77 3.11 35.79
N PRO A 207 0.00 2.53 34.84
CA PRO A 207 0.16 2.80 33.42
C PRO A 207 0.22 4.30 33.15
N ALA A 208 1.18 4.72 32.31
CA ALA A 208 1.30 6.13 31.95
C ALA A 208 -0.05 6.63 31.44
N PRO A 209 -0.59 7.73 32.01
CA PRO A 209 -1.90 8.23 31.59
C PRO A 209 -1.85 8.51 30.08
N LYS A 210 -2.97 8.29 29.38
CA LYS A 210 -3.17 8.92 28.06
C LYS A 210 -2.72 10.38 28.21
N PRO A 211 -1.75 10.87 27.42
CA PRO A 211 -1.30 12.24 27.55
C PRO A 211 -2.54 13.13 27.52
N PRO A 212 -2.69 14.07 28.48
CA PRO A 212 -3.90 14.87 28.56
C PRO A 212 -4.15 15.47 27.19
N SER A 213 -5.38 15.33 26.68
CA SER A 213 -5.79 15.87 25.38
C SER A 213 -5.23 17.28 25.28
N ALA A 214 -4.21 17.45 24.43
CA ALA A 214 -3.54 18.73 24.31
C ALA A 214 -4.61 19.76 23.98
N ALA A 215 -4.53 20.94 24.59
CA ALA A 215 -5.56 21.98 24.48
C ALA A 215 -6.03 22.07 23.03
N ARG A 216 -7.37 22.01 22.81
CA ARG A 216 -7.96 21.99 21.47
C ARG A 216 -7.27 23.07 20.63
N GLY A 217 -6.60 22.63 19.57
CA GLY A 217 -6.07 23.55 18.59
C GLY A 217 -7.20 24.31 17.89
N ASP A 218 -6.84 25.23 17.00
CA ASP A 218 -7.80 25.95 16.15
C ASP A 218 -8.75 24.99 15.40
N VAL A 219 -8.24 23.79 15.08
CA VAL A 219 -9.02 22.67 14.51
C VAL A 219 -8.69 21.38 15.26
N HIS A 220 -9.66 20.46 15.31
CA HIS A 220 -9.50 19.11 15.86
C HIS A 220 -10.00 18.04 14.86
N ALA A 221 -9.33 16.90 14.83
CA ALA A 221 -9.70 15.72 14.06
C ALA A 221 -9.49 14.44 14.86
N GLU A 222 -10.27 13.39 14.60
CA GLU A 222 -9.87 12.03 14.99
C GLU A 222 -8.66 11.58 14.16
N VAL A 223 -8.66 11.86 12.86
CA VAL A 223 -7.56 11.51 11.95
C VAL A 223 -7.03 12.76 11.23
N LEU A 224 -5.78 13.12 11.49
CA LEU A 224 -5.01 14.04 10.66
C LEU A 224 -4.35 13.27 9.52
N VAL A 225 -4.39 13.80 8.30
CA VAL A 225 -3.56 13.32 7.20
C VAL A 225 -2.68 14.47 6.70
N LEU A 226 -1.37 14.26 6.67
CA LEU A 226 -0.38 15.27 6.26
C LEU A 226 0.14 14.95 4.84
N GLY A 227 -0.29 15.75 3.86
CA GLY A 227 -0.03 15.58 2.44
C GLY A 227 -1.25 15.01 1.71
N ALA A 228 -1.61 15.59 0.56
CA ALA A 228 -2.76 15.20 -0.26
C ALA A 228 -2.37 14.53 -1.58
N GLY A 229 -1.25 13.81 -1.61
CA GLY A 229 -0.93 12.85 -2.68
C GLY A 229 -1.86 11.62 -2.68
N PRO A 230 -1.68 10.66 -3.61
CA PRO A 230 -2.53 9.47 -3.72
C PRO A 230 -2.76 8.70 -2.42
N GLY A 231 -1.70 8.41 -1.66
CA GLY A 231 -1.83 7.78 -0.33
C GLY A 231 -2.60 8.65 0.66
N GLY A 232 -2.34 9.95 0.66
CA GLY A 232 -2.95 10.92 1.58
C GLY A 232 -4.45 11.12 1.36
N TYR A 233 -4.87 11.56 0.16
CA TYR A 233 -6.31 11.77 -0.08
C TYR A 233 -7.10 10.46 0.00
N SER A 234 -6.52 9.32 -0.39
CA SER A 234 -7.20 8.01 -0.30
C SER A 234 -7.40 7.60 1.15
N ALA A 235 -6.39 7.76 2.01
CA ALA A 235 -6.50 7.51 3.44
C ALA A 235 -7.50 8.47 4.11
N ALA A 236 -7.46 9.76 3.77
CA ALA A 236 -8.39 10.76 4.28
C ALA A 236 -9.85 10.45 3.88
N PHE A 237 -10.08 10.06 2.63
CA PHE A 237 -11.39 9.70 2.13
C PHE A 237 -11.89 8.40 2.76
N ARG A 238 -11.03 7.39 2.92
CA ARG A 238 -11.40 6.12 3.58
C ARG A 238 -11.72 6.32 5.06
N ALA A 239 -10.97 7.15 5.77
CA ALA A 239 -11.26 7.50 7.17
C ALA A 239 -12.61 8.22 7.32
N ALA A 240 -12.91 9.17 6.41
CA ALA A 240 -14.21 9.85 6.39
C ALA A 240 -15.37 8.89 6.04
N ASP A 241 -15.17 7.96 5.11
CA ASP A 241 -16.13 6.91 4.76
C ASP A 241 -16.33 5.90 5.90
N LEU A 242 -15.38 5.78 6.83
CA LEU A 242 -15.49 5.05 8.11
C LEU A 242 -16.11 5.90 9.24
N GLY A 243 -16.64 7.08 8.93
CA GLY A 243 -17.33 7.96 9.88
C GLY A 243 -16.41 8.80 10.77
N LYS A 244 -15.10 8.86 10.49
CA LYS A 244 -14.16 9.68 11.25
C LYS A 244 -14.20 11.14 10.85
N SER A 245 -13.99 12.02 11.82
CA SER A 245 -13.65 13.43 11.58
C SER A 245 -12.21 13.53 11.08
N VAL A 246 -12.04 14.06 9.85
CA VAL A 246 -10.75 14.09 9.16
C VAL A 246 -10.33 15.52 8.82
N VAL A 247 -9.08 15.85 9.14
CA VAL A 247 -8.39 17.03 8.62
C VAL A 247 -7.26 16.59 7.69
N LEU A 248 -7.30 17.05 6.44
CA LEU A 248 -6.27 16.85 5.43
C LEU A 248 -5.46 18.14 5.28
N VAL A 249 -4.17 18.09 5.60
CA VAL A 249 -3.24 19.21 5.48
C VAL A 249 -2.47 19.08 4.17
N GLU A 250 -2.42 20.14 3.36
CA GLU A 250 -1.65 20.19 2.12
C GLU A 250 -1.01 21.57 1.94
N ARG A 251 0.27 21.63 1.57
CA ARG A 251 1.00 22.90 1.39
C ARG A 251 0.65 23.60 0.08
N TRP A 252 0.13 22.86 -0.89
CA TRP A 252 -0.27 23.36 -2.20
C TRP A 252 -1.78 23.70 -2.27
N LYS A 253 -2.14 24.60 -3.20
CA LYS A 253 -3.54 25.00 -3.45
C LYS A 253 -4.41 23.91 -4.09
N THR A 254 -3.80 22.86 -4.62
CA THR A 254 -4.46 21.76 -5.32
C THR A 254 -4.16 20.42 -4.65
N LEU A 255 -5.20 19.59 -4.50
CA LEU A 255 -5.07 18.21 -4.02
C LEU A 255 -4.46 17.30 -5.11
N GLY A 256 -4.08 16.08 -4.73
CA GLY A 256 -3.56 15.04 -5.62
C GLY A 256 -2.02 14.93 -5.66
N GLY A 257 -1.31 15.87 -5.02
CA GLY A 257 0.15 15.85 -4.85
C GLY A 257 0.93 15.69 -6.16
N VAL A 258 2.13 15.11 -6.08
CA VAL A 258 3.04 14.92 -7.22
C VAL A 258 2.37 14.17 -8.38
N CYS A 259 1.76 13.02 -8.10
CA CYS A 259 1.24 12.12 -9.14
C CYS A 259 0.17 12.78 -10.03
N LEU A 260 -0.71 13.61 -9.46
CA LEU A 260 -1.72 14.33 -10.26
C LEU A 260 -1.18 15.63 -10.87
N ASN A 261 -0.43 16.43 -10.12
CA ASN A 261 -0.11 17.79 -10.55
C ASN A 261 1.15 17.85 -11.43
N VAL A 262 2.21 17.09 -11.11
CA VAL A 262 3.56 17.22 -11.70
C VAL A 262 4.25 15.87 -11.91
N GLY A 263 3.48 14.83 -12.22
CA GLY A 263 3.97 13.45 -12.29
C GLY A 263 3.15 12.56 -13.21
N CYS A 264 2.54 11.50 -12.66
CA CYS A 264 1.82 10.45 -13.39
C CYS A 264 0.85 10.96 -14.46
N ILE A 265 -0.07 11.86 -14.09
CA ILE A 265 -1.16 12.30 -14.97
C ILE A 265 -0.65 13.18 -16.14
N PRO A 266 0.11 14.27 -15.91
CA PRO A 266 0.65 15.06 -17.01
C PRO A 266 1.63 14.26 -17.89
N SER A 267 2.50 13.41 -17.32
CA SER A 267 3.39 12.55 -18.14
C SER A 267 2.60 11.61 -19.04
N LYS A 268 1.56 10.94 -18.53
CA LYS A 268 0.74 10.00 -19.33
C LYS A 268 -0.11 10.70 -20.38
N ALA A 269 -0.56 11.94 -20.14
CA ALA A 269 -1.20 12.76 -21.17
C ALA A 269 -0.23 13.07 -22.33
N LEU A 270 0.99 13.50 -22.02
CA LEU A 270 1.99 13.82 -23.05
C LEU A 270 2.51 12.58 -23.78
N LEU A 271 2.71 11.45 -23.08
CA LEU A 271 3.06 10.16 -23.69
C LEU A 271 1.98 9.65 -24.64
N HIS A 272 0.70 9.90 -24.36
CA HIS A 272 -0.37 9.59 -25.31
C HIS A 272 -0.24 10.41 -26.60
N ALA A 273 0.05 11.71 -26.51
CA ALA A 273 0.30 12.54 -27.68
C ALA A 273 1.55 12.07 -28.46
N ALA A 274 2.65 11.75 -27.77
CA ALA A 274 3.86 11.20 -28.37
C ALA A 274 3.61 9.87 -29.09
N LYS A 275 2.83 8.96 -28.48
CA LYS A 275 2.44 7.68 -29.08
C LYS A 275 1.66 7.86 -30.39
N VAL A 276 0.71 8.80 -30.43
CA VAL A 276 -0.03 9.12 -31.66
C VAL A 276 0.91 9.63 -32.76
N VAL A 277 1.93 10.41 -32.43
CA VAL A 277 2.95 10.82 -33.41
C VAL A 277 3.74 9.61 -33.93
N SER A 278 4.21 8.72 -33.06
CA SER A 278 4.92 7.48 -33.46
C SER A 278 4.06 6.60 -34.39
N GLU A 279 2.81 6.33 -33.99
CA GLU A 279 1.87 5.52 -34.76
C GLU A 279 1.62 6.11 -36.16
N THR A 280 1.53 7.44 -36.30
CA THR A 280 1.39 8.06 -37.64
C THR A 280 2.63 7.92 -38.52
N GLN A 281 3.82 7.77 -37.94
CA GLN A 281 5.05 7.52 -38.71
C GLN A 281 5.13 6.06 -39.14
N GLU A 282 4.91 5.13 -38.20
CA GLU A 282 4.92 3.67 -38.40
C GLU A 282 3.94 3.22 -39.50
N MET A 283 2.74 3.82 -39.56
CA MET A 283 1.73 3.52 -40.59
C MET A 283 2.21 3.79 -42.04
N SER A 284 3.34 4.46 -42.24
CA SER A 284 3.99 4.59 -43.55
C SER A 284 4.39 3.23 -44.15
N GLU A 285 4.79 2.26 -43.32
CA GLU A 285 5.09 0.88 -43.75
C GLU A 285 3.85 0.13 -44.23
N HIS A 286 2.66 0.59 -43.83
CA HIS A 286 1.36 0.07 -44.24
C HIS A 286 0.70 0.92 -45.33
N GLY A 287 1.45 1.83 -45.96
CA GLY A 287 1.03 2.63 -47.10
C GLY A 287 0.20 3.88 -46.75
N LEU A 288 0.10 4.27 -45.48
CA LEU A 288 -0.52 5.52 -45.06
C LEU A 288 0.56 6.54 -44.66
N SER A 289 0.89 7.45 -45.57
CA SER A 289 1.89 8.50 -45.31
C SER A 289 1.24 9.77 -44.74
N PHE A 290 1.80 10.27 -43.64
CA PHE A 290 1.44 11.55 -43.02
C PHE A 290 2.62 12.52 -43.11
N SER A 291 2.33 13.83 -43.20
CA SER A 291 3.36 14.86 -43.00
C SER A 291 3.70 14.98 -41.52
N SER A 292 4.95 15.27 -41.17
CA SER A 292 5.37 15.55 -39.80
C SER A 292 4.46 16.59 -39.12
N PRO A 293 4.05 16.39 -37.86
CA PRO A 293 3.11 17.27 -37.19
C PRO A 293 3.71 18.66 -36.95
N ASN A 294 2.89 19.71 -37.15
CA ASN A 294 3.22 21.04 -36.67
C ASN A 294 2.78 21.15 -35.20
N VAL A 295 3.75 21.08 -34.28
CA VAL A 295 3.50 21.03 -32.84
C VAL A 295 3.22 22.42 -32.27
N ASP A 296 1.96 22.66 -31.88
CA ASP A 296 1.57 23.82 -31.08
C ASP A 296 1.69 23.47 -29.58
N VAL A 297 2.83 23.85 -29.00
CA VAL A 297 3.20 23.52 -27.61
C VAL A 297 2.24 24.14 -26.60
N ASP A 298 1.78 25.37 -26.84
CA ASP A 298 0.86 26.07 -25.93
C ASP A 298 -0.52 25.39 -25.90
N LYS A 299 -1.03 24.91 -27.05
CA LYS A 299 -2.25 24.10 -27.08
C LYS A 299 -2.06 22.73 -26.42
N LEU A 300 -0.91 22.08 -26.61
CA LEU A 300 -0.61 20.79 -25.98
C LEU A 300 -0.53 20.92 -24.45
N ARG A 301 0.16 21.96 -23.95
CA ARG A 301 0.23 22.33 -22.53
C ARG A 301 -1.18 22.63 -21.98
N GLY A 302 -1.96 23.46 -22.67
CA GLY A 302 -3.32 23.80 -22.28
C GLY A 302 -4.27 22.59 -22.19
N TRP A 303 -4.10 21.58 -23.06
CA TRP A 303 -4.83 20.32 -22.98
C TRP A 303 -4.41 19.48 -21.76
N LYS A 304 -3.10 19.29 -21.55
CA LYS A 304 -2.52 18.66 -20.33
C LYS A 304 -3.09 19.30 -19.06
N ASP A 305 -3.05 20.62 -18.98
CA ASP A 305 -3.51 21.37 -17.81
C ASP A 305 -5.03 21.28 -17.64
N GLY A 306 -5.79 21.19 -18.73
CA GLY A 306 -7.21 20.88 -18.71
C GLY A 306 -7.52 19.53 -18.05
N VAL A 307 -6.72 18.49 -18.32
CA VAL A 307 -6.85 17.16 -17.70
C VAL A 307 -6.54 17.23 -16.20
N VAL A 308 -5.42 17.86 -15.82
CA VAL A 308 -5.03 18.04 -14.41
C VAL A 308 -6.09 18.85 -13.64
N LYS A 309 -6.57 19.97 -14.22
CA LYS A 309 -7.62 20.82 -13.64
C LYS A 309 -8.95 20.09 -13.44
N LYS A 310 -9.35 19.22 -14.39
CA LYS A 310 -10.56 18.41 -14.27
C LYS A 310 -10.48 17.45 -13.09
N LEU A 311 -9.35 16.74 -12.95
CA LEU A 311 -9.14 15.73 -11.91
C LEU A 311 -8.94 16.34 -10.52
N THR A 312 -8.18 17.43 -10.40
CA THR A 312 -8.02 18.20 -9.15
C THR A 312 -9.36 18.78 -8.68
N GLY A 313 -10.17 19.31 -9.60
CA GLY A 313 -11.55 19.74 -9.32
C GLY A 313 -12.43 18.58 -8.83
N GLY A 314 -12.25 17.38 -9.38
CA GLY A 314 -12.88 16.14 -8.91
C GLY A 314 -12.52 15.79 -7.47
N LEU A 315 -11.22 15.82 -7.12
CA LEU A 315 -10.75 15.58 -5.74
C LEU A 315 -11.33 16.60 -4.75
N ASN A 316 -11.39 17.88 -5.10
CA ASN A 316 -12.02 18.92 -4.28
C ASN A 316 -13.52 18.63 -4.05
N GLY A 317 -14.23 18.16 -5.09
CA GLY A 317 -15.62 17.71 -4.98
C GLY A 317 -15.78 16.51 -4.03
N LEU A 318 -14.90 15.51 -4.15
CA LEU A 318 -14.92 14.29 -3.31
C LEU A 318 -14.59 14.59 -1.84
N ALA A 319 -13.61 15.46 -1.57
CA ALA A 319 -13.27 15.91 -0.22
C ALA A 319 -14.46 16.61 0.45
N LYS A 320 -15.12 17.53 -0.29
CA LYS A 320 -16.31 18.23 0.18
C LYS A 320 -17.50 17.29 0.41
N ALA A 321 -17.74 16.34 -0.49
CA ALA A 321 -18.81 15.35 -0.34
C ALA A 321 -18.63 14.49 0.92
N ARG A 322 -17.38 14.12 1.24
CA ARG A 322 -16.99 13.37 2.43
C ARG A 322 -16.82 14.21 3.70
N LYS A 323 -17.04 15.53 3.63
CA LYS A 323 -16.86 16.48 4.74
C LYS A 323 -15.44 16.48 5.32
N VAL A 324 -14.43 16.12 4.52
CA VAL A 324 -13.01 16.22 4.90
C VAL A 324 -12.65 17.71 4.98
N THR A 325 -12.11 18.13 6.11
CA THR A 325 -11.66 19.51 6.28
C THR A 325 -10.26 19.65 5.69
N VAL A 326 -10.13 20.42 4.61
CA VAL A 326 -8.83 20.71 4.00
C VAL A 326 -8.23 21.97 4.64
N VAL A 327 -6.98 21.90 5.09
CA VAL A 327 -6.23 23.05 5.60
C VAL A 327 -5.01 23.27 4.72
N GLU A 328 -4.99 24.39 4.00
CA GLU A 328 -3.84 24.81 3.18
C GLU A 328 -2.70 25.34 4.06
N GLY A 329 -1.50 24.76 3.91
CA GLY A 329 -0.27 25.21 4.55
C GLY A 329 0.74 24.08 4.83
N ALA A 330 1.96 24.46 5.18
CA ALA A 330 3.02 23.54 5.55
C ALA A 330 2.80 23.02 6.98
N GLY A 331 2.51 21.73 7.12
CA GLY A 331 2.33 21.08 8.43
C GLY A 331 3.65 20.63 9.06
N LYS A 332 3.86 20.97 10.33
CA LYS A 332 4.99 20.53 11.17
C LYS A 332 4.48 20.04 12.52
N PHE A 333 4.93 18.87 12.97
CA PHE A 333 4.61 18.37 14.32
C PHE A 333 5.24 19.28 15.38
N VAL A 334 4.43 19.73 16.33
CA VAL A 334 4.85 20.54 17.50
C VAL A 334 4.67 19.79 18.83
N SER A 335 3.86 18.73 18.83
CA SER A 335 3.81 17.73 19.90
C SER A 335 3.35 16.38 19.34
N LEU A 336 3.24 15.35 20.19
CA LEU A 336 2.76 14.02 19.81
C LEU A 336 1.35 14.01 19.18
N ASN A 337 0.53 15.01 19.49
CA ASN A 337 -0.88 15.08 19.10
C ASN A 337 -1.27 16.44 18.47
N GLN A 338 -0.29 17.24 18.04
CA GLN A 338 -0.53 18.53 17.39
C GLN A 338 0.44 18.79 16.24
N VAL A 339 -0.11 19.26 15.13
CA VAL A 339 0.61 19.79 13.97
C VAL A 339 0.28 21.27 13.83
N GLU A 340 1.30 22.11 13.79
CA GLU A 340 1.17 23.51 13.37
C GLU A 340 1.19 23.55 11.84
N VAL A 341 0.25 24.29 11.25
CA VAL A 341 0.11 24.47 9.81
C VAL A 341 0.35 25.93 9.49
N THR A 342 1.44 26.23 8.78
CA THR A 342 1.79 27.59 8.33
C THR A 342 1.26 27.83 6.92
N GLY A 343 0.32 28.77 6.78
CA GLY A 343 -0.21 29.22 5.49
C GLY A 343 0.81 30.04 4.68
N ALA A 344 0.51 30.26 3.39
CA ALA A 344 1.37 31.03 2.49
C ALA A 344 1.48 32.53 2.86
N ASP A 345 0.58 33.02 3.72
CA ASP A 345 0.60 34.36 4.31
C ASP A 345 1.44 34.46 5.60
N GLY A 346 2.03 33.34 6.04
CA GLY A 346 2.74 33.23 7.32
C GLY A 346 1.82 33.02 8.54
N GLY A 347 0.49 32.93 8.34
CA GLY A 347 -0.45 32.66 9.40
C GLY A 347 -0.38 31.20 9.85
N THR A 348 -0.30 30.97 11.17
CA THR A 348 -0.23 29.63 11.78
C THR A 348 -1.58 29.17 12.32
N LYS A 349 -1.90 27.89 12.16
CA LYS A 349 -3.04 27.21 12.81
C LYS A 349 -2.57 25.91 13.43
N VAL A 350 -2.96 25.62 14.67
CA VAL A 350 -2.67 24.33 15.32
C VAL A 350 -3.83 23.37 15.07
N VAL A 351 -3.54 22.22 14.46
CA VAL A 351 -4.48 21.10 14.33
C VAL A 351 -4.12 20.04 15.36
N SER A 352 -5.06 19.76 16.27
CA SER A 352 -4.93 18.69 17.27
C SER A 352 -5.59 17.39 16.79
N PHE A 353 -5.01 16.23 17.07
CA PHE A 353 -5.51 14.96 16.55
C PHE A 353 -5.35 13.76 17.49
N GLU A 354 -6.21 12.74 17.33
CA GLU A 354 -6.04 11.46 18.01
C GLU A 354 -5.04 10.54 17.28
N GLN A 355 -5.14 10.46 15.95
CA GLN A 355 -4.25 9.70 15.08
C GLN A 355 -3.75 10.58 13.92
N ALA A 356 -2.55 10.29 13.41
CA ALA A 356 -1.97 10.97 12.26
C ALA A 356 -1.46 9.98 11.21
N ILE A 357 -1.67 10.30 9.94
CA ILE A 357 -1.13 9.59 8.78
C ILE A 357 -0.18 10.55 8.05
N ILE A 358 1.10 10.17 7.96
CA ILE A 358 2.11 10.95 7.25
C ILE A 358 2.15 10.47 5.79
N ALA A 359 1.80 11.36 4.86
CA ALA A 359 1.71 11.10 3.43
C ALA A 359 2.37 12.24 2.61
N ALA A 360 3.45 12.81 3.15
CA ALA A 360 4.13 14.00 2.62
C ALA A 360 4.81 13.80 1.25
N GLY A 361 4.99 12.55 0.81
CA GLY A 361 5.55 12.21 -0.50
C GLY A 361 7.08 12.30 -0.58
N SER A 362 7.58 12.65 -1.75
CA SER A 362 9.00 12.75 -2.09
C SER A 362 9.24 13.94 -3.04
N GLU A 363 10.52 14.25 -3.29
CA GLU A 363 10.96 15.33 -4.16
C GLU A 363 12.14 14.88 -5.06
N PRO A 364 12.41 15.56 -6.18
CA PRO A 364 13.52 15.21 -7.08
C PRO A 364 14.90 15.33 -6.42
N VAL A 365 15.79 14.38 -6.73
CA VAL A 365 17.18 14.42 -6.26
C VAL A 365 17.94 15.54 -6.96
N THR A 366 18.61 16.41 -6.19
CA THR A 366 19.50 17.45 -6.73
C THR A 366 20.97 17.02 -6.62
N LEU A 367 21.75 17.30 -7.66
CA LEU A 367 23.19 17.02 -7.70
C LEU A 367 23.98 18.32 -7.43
N PRO A 368 24.87 18.40 -6.42
CA PRO A 368 25.50 19.66 -6.00
C PRO A 368 26.39 20.36 -7.05
N PHE A 369 26.83 19.63 -8.08
CA PHE A 369 27.69 20.17 -9.15
C PHE A 369 26.92 20.67 -10.37
N ILE A 370 25.59 20.53 -10.38
CA ILE A 370 24.72 20.99 -11.46
C ILE A 370 24.26 22.43 -11.14
N PRO A 371 24.31 23.38 -12.10
CA PRO A 371 23.88 24.75 -11.89
C PRO A 371 22.35 24.88 -11.97
N HIS A 372 21.66 24.58 -10.86
CA HIS A 372 20.19 24.66 -10.74
C HIS A 372 19.63 26.09 -10.81
N ASP A 373 20.48 27.10 -10.90
CA ASP A 373 20.13 28.50 -11.16
C ASP A 373 19.98 28.83 -12.66
N ASP A 374 20.49 27.97 -13.55
CA ASP A 374 20.27 28.09 -14.99
C ASP A 374 18.88 27.56 -15.36
N PRO A 375 17.98 28.36 -15.96
CA PRO A 375 16.61 27.93 -16.27
C PRO A 375 16.51 26.80 -17.31
N ARG A 376 17.62 26.42 -17.94
CA ARG A 376 17.70 25.26 -18.85
C ARG A 376 17.99 23.95 -18.11
N VAL A 377 18.39 24.02 -16.84
CA VAL A 377 18.49 22.88 -15.93
C VAL A 377 17.13 22.69 -15.29
N ILE A 378 16.40 21.69 -15.77
CA ILE A 378 15.03 21.40 -15.34
C ILE A 378 14.95 20.00 -14.72
N ASP A 379 14.06 19.86 -13.74
CA ASP A 379 13.62 18.58 -13.19
C ASP A 379 12.42 18.04 -13.98
N SER A 380 11.77 16.99 -13.46
CA SER A 380 10.54 16.47 -14.05
C SER A 380 9.38 17.46 -14.03
N THR A 381 9.32 18.39 -13.08
CA THR A 381 8.28 19.43 -13.04
C THR A 381 8.48 20.41 -14.20
N GLY A 382 9.68 20.97 -14.36
CA GLY A 382 10.01 21.84 -15.49
C GLY A 382 9.86 21.14 -16.85
N ALA A 383 10.23 19.86 -16.95
CA ALA A 383 10.02 19.07 -18.16
C ALA A 383 8.53 18.91 -18.53
N LEU A 384 7.63 18.82 -17.54
CA LEU A 384 6.18 18.71 -17.74
C LEU A 384 5.50 20.06 -18.01
N GLU A 385 6.15 21.19 -17.73
CA GLU A 385 5.66 22.52 -18.13
C GLU A 385 5.80 22.75 -19.65
N LEU A 386 6.66 22.01 -20.36
CA LEU A 386 6.91 22.20 -21.80
C LEU A 386 7.23 23.67 -22.16
N ASP A 387 8.09 24.34 -21.39
CA ASP A 387 8.48 25.73 -21.67
C ASP A 387 9.46 25.81 -22.86
N GLY A 388 8.88 25.71 -24.06
CA GLY A 388 9.60 25.53 -25.31
C GLY A 388 10.01 24.08 -25.59
N LEU A 389 10.56 23.86 -26.78
CA LEU A 389 11.12 22.59 -27.20
C LEU A 389 12.63 22.75 -27.47
N PRO A 390 13.51 22.13 -26.66
CA PRO A 390 14.94 22.22 -26.87
C PRO A 390 15.34 21.45 -28.13
N LYS A 391 16.16 22.05 -29.00
CA LYS A 391 16.70 21.37 -30.20
C LYS A 391 17.50 20.11 -29.87
N ARG A 392 18.01 20.02 -28.64
CA ARG A 392 18.70 18.86 -28.09
C ARG A 392 18.46 18.79 -26.59
N LEU A 393 18.01 17.65 -26.09
CA LEU A 393 17.78 17.38 -24.67
C LEU A 393 18.90 16.47 -24.13
N LEU A 394 19.30 16.67 -22.88
CA LEU A 394 20.17 15.73 -22.16
C LEU A 394 19.42 15.23 -20.93
N VAL A 395 19.09 13.94 -20.92
CA VAL A 395 18.48 13.27 -19.76
C VAL A 395 19.60 12.71 -18.87
N LEU A 396 19.69 13.21 -17.64
CA LEU A 396 20.65 12.75 -16.64
C LEU A 396 20.01 11.66 -15.77
N GLY A 397 20.19 10.41 -16.19
CA GLY A 397 19.73 9.20 -15.48
C GLY A 397 18.71 8.39 -16.26
N GLY A 398 18.98 7.09 -16.45
CA GLY A 398 18.15 6.15 -17.22
C GLY A 398 16.93 5.60 -16.49
N GLY A 399 16.40 6.32 -15.50
CA GLY A 399 15.20 5.91 -14.76
C GLY A 399 13.92 6.14 -15.56
N ILE A 400 12.81 5.53 -15.13
CA ILE A 400 11.50 5.57 -15.82
C ILE A 400 11.09 7.00 -16.19
N ILE A 401 11.17 7.95 -15.26
CA ILE A 401 10.81 9.36 -15.53
C ILE A 401 11.67 9.97 -16.63
N GLY A 402 12.99 9.71 -16.63
CA GLY A 402 13.91 10.21 -17.64
C GLY A 402 13.59 9.63 -19.03
N LEU A 403 13.27 8.35 -19.10
CA LEU A 403 12.88 7.68 -20.35
C LEU A 403 11.49 8.12 -20.84
N GLU A 404 10.50 8.27 -19.95
CA GLU A 404 9.19 8.83 -20.29
C GLU A 404 9.33 10.24 -20.89
N MET A 405 10.14 11.11 -20.27
CA MET A 405 10.37 12.46 -20.79
C MET A 405 11.20 12.45 -22.09
N ALA A 406 12.19 11.56 -22.24
CA ALA A 406 12.91 11.39 -23.50
C ALA A 406 11.95 11.06 -24.66
N THR A 407 11.06 10.07 -24.48
CA THR A 407 10.05 9.69 -25.47
C THR A 407 9.11 10.84 -25.82
N VAL A 408 8.67 11.63 -24.82
CA VAL A 408 7.82 12.81 -25.09
C VAL A 408 8.58 13.85 -25.92
N TYR A 409 9.78 14.24 -25.51
CA TYR A 409 10.51 15.31 -26.16
C TYR A 409 11.04 14.92 -27.55
N GLU A 410 11.41 13.66 -27.76
CA GLU A 410 11.81 13.10 -29.05
C GLU A 410 10.66 13.16 -30.06
N ALA A 411 9.47 12.65 -29.69
CA ALA A 411 8.28 12.68 -30.54
C ALA A 411 7.79 14.10 -30.88
N LEU A 412 8.12 15.09 -30.04
CA LEU A 412 7.86 16.52 -30.29
C LEU A 412 8.98 17.21 -31.09
N GLY A 413 10.04 16.51 -31.49
CA GLY A 413 11.09 16.98 -32.39
C GLY A 413 12.43 17.38 -31.74
N SER A 414 12.66 17.00 -30.48
CA SER A 414 13.95 17.18 -29.79
C SER A 414 14.93 16.04 -30.14
N LYS A 415 16.25 16.29 -30.06
CA LYS A 415 17.30 15.26 -30.23
C LYS A 415 17.97 14.86 -28.93
#